data_AF-H2CB30-F1
#
_entry.id   AF-H2CB30-F1
#
_cell.length_a   1.000
_cell.length_b   1.000
_cell.length_c   1.000
_cell.angle_alpha   90.00
_cell.angle_beta   90.00
_cell.angle_gamma   90.00
#
_symmetry.space_group_name_H-M   'P 1'
#
loop_
_entity.id
_entity.type
_entity.pdbx_description
1 polymer ?
#
loop_
_entity_poly.entity_id
_entity_poly.type
_entity_poly.pdbx_seq_one_letter_code
_entity_poly.pdbx_strand_id
1 'polypeptide(L)' 'MEMTEIKTMLHESIENIDDPAILLAMQEIAGRKYTPQDPPHLSPNQIQRIEESTQQIREGLYVTNEEADALVDEWLNG' A
#
# COMPACT_ATOMS: atom_id res chain seq x y z
N MET A 1 2.24 -9.51 16.16
CA MET A 1 1.76 -10.33 15.03
C MET A 1 2.03 -9.50 13.81
N GLU A 2 3.11 -9.84 13.12
CA GLU A 2 3.68 -9.01 12.07
C GLU A 2 2.95 -9.24 10.74
N MET A 3 2.82 -8.20 9.91
CA MET A 3 2.10 -8.24 8.62
C MET A 3 2.63 -9.35 7.69
N THR A 4 3.91 -9.66 7.81
CA THR A 4 4.60 -10.71 7.05
C THR A 4 4.08 -12.10 7.43
N GLU A 5 3.83 -12.37 8.71
CA GLU A 5 3.29 -13.64 9.20
C GLU A 5 1.86 -13.85 8.68
N ILE A 6 1.05 -12.78 8.65
CA ILE A 6 -0.31 -12.82 8.11
C ILE A 6 -0.29 -13.14 6.62
N LYS A 7 0.63 -12.52 5.86
CA LYS A 7 0.79 -12.79 4.43
C LYS A 7 1.21 -14.23 4.16
N THR A 8 2.16 -14.77 4.92
CA THR A 8 2.61 -16.15 4.78
C THR A 8 1.48 -17.14 5.08
N MET A 9 0.78 -16.95 6.20
CA MET A 9 -0.37 -17.80 6.55
C MET A 9 -1.48 -17.73 5.50
N LEU A 10 -1.73 -16.55 4.93
CA LEU A 10 -2.74 -16.37 3.88
C LEU A 10 -2.30 -17.07 2.58
N HIS A 11 -1.03 -16.98 2.21
CA HIS A 11 -0.47 -17.62 1.02
C HIS A 11 -0.57 -19.15 1.13
N GLU A 12 -0.12 -19.71 2.25
CA GLU A 12 -0.21 -21.16 2.53
C GLU A 12 -1.66 -21.63 2.62
N SER A 13 -2.57 -20.81 3.15
CA SER A 13 -4.00 -21.14 3.19
C SER A 13 -4.62 -21.15 1.80
N ILE A 14 -4.21 -20.26 0.89
CA ILE A 14 -4.70 -20.19 -0.49
C ILE A 14 -4.22 -21.40 -1.31
N GLU A 15 -2.96 -21.80 -1.18
CA GLU A 15 -2.39 -22.93 -1.93
C GLU A 15 -3.02 -24.29 -1.56
N ASN A 16 -3.58 -24.41 -0.36
CA ASN A 16 -4.22 -25.65 0.12
C ASN A 16 -5.75 -25.68 -0.10
N ILE A 17 -6.33 -24.69 -0.76
CA ILE A 17 -7.76 -24.64 -1.08
C ILE A 17 -7.98 -25.27 -2.47
N ASP A 18 -8.35 -26.54 -2.48
CA ASP A 18 -8.77 -27.29 -3.69
C ASP A 18 -10.22 -26.97 -4.13
N ASP A 19 -10.90 -26.03 -3.47
CA ASP A 19 -12.27 -25.62 -3.82
C ASP A 19 -12.25 -24.37 -4.72
N PRO A 20 -12.55 -24.51 -6.02
CA PRO A 20 -12.55 -23.39 -6.96
C PRO A 20 -13.53 -22.28 -6.57
N ALA A 21 -14.60 -22.58 -5.82
CA ALA A 21 -15.56 -21.59 -5.37
C ALA A 21 -14.95 -20.63 -4.34
N ILE A 22 -14.05 -21.13 -3.49
CA ILE A 22 -13.35 -20.31 -2.49
C ILE A 22 -12.31 -19.43 -3.16
N LEU A 23 -11.52 -19.97 -4.10
CA LEU A 23 -10.54 -19.19 -4.87
C LEU A 23 -11.21 -18.06 -5.67
N LEU A 24 -12.36 -18.32 -6.29
CA LEU A 24 -13.14 -17.31 -7.00
C LEU A 24 -13.70 -16.24 -6.06
N ALA A 25 -14.20 -16.62 -4.88
CA ALA A 25 -14.66 -15.65 -3.88
C ALA A 25 -13.51 -14.78 -3.35
N MET A 26 -12.32 -15.35 -3.13
CA MET A 26 -11.14 -14.60 -2.72
C MET A 26 -10.66 -13.66 -3.82
N GLN A 27 -10.69 -14.09 -5.09
CA GLN A 27 -10.40 -13.23 -6.24
C GLN A 27 -11.42 -12.09 -6.36
N GLU A 28 -12.70 -12.35 -6.10
CA GLU A 28 -13.73 -11.32 -6.11
C GLU A 28 -13.51 -10.31 -4.97
N ILE A 29 -13.20 -10.78 -3.77
CA ILE A 29 -12.91 -9.92 -2.61
C ILE A 29 -11.66 -9.08 -2.84
N ALA A 30 -10.57 -9.68 -3.31
CA ALA A 30 -9.31 -8.99 -3.60
C ALA A 30 -9.41 -8.07 -4.82
N GLY A 31 -10.26 -8.43 -5.80
CA GLY A 31 -10.50 -7.69 -7.03
C GLY A 31 -11.42 -6.49 -6.85
N ARG A 32 -12.20 -6.42 -5.75
CA ARG A 32 -12.97 -5.23 -5.39
C ARG A 32 -12.02 -4.09 -5.05
N LYS A 33 -11.70 -3.28 -6.05
CA LYS A 33 -11.12 -1.95 -5.85
C LYS A 33 -12.10 -1.16 -4.98
N TYR A 34 -11.70 -0.85 -3.75
CA TYR A 34 -12.45 0.05 -2.90
C TYR A 34 -12.75 1.32 -3.68
N THR A 35 -14.03 1.50 -4.01
CA THR A 35 -14.53 2.68 -4.69
C THR A 35 -15.28 3.47 -3.64
N PRO A 36 -14.63 4.47 -3.01
CA PRO A 36 -15.32 5.27 -2.00
C PRO A 36 -16.54 5.93 -2.65
N GLN A 37 -17.71 5.76 -2.01
CA GLN A 37 -18.97 6.33 -2.47
C GLN A 37 -18.96 7.86 -2.38
N ASP A 38 -18.19 8.40 -1.43
CA ASP A 38 -18.00 9.83 -1.20
C ASP A 38 -16.52 10.22 -1.32
N PRO A 39 -16.20 11.44 -1.78
CA PRO A 39 -14.83 11.93 -1.76
C PRO A 39 -14.29 11.91 -0.31
N PRO A 40 -13.01 11.51 -0.11
CA PRO A 40 -12.46 11.43 1.23
C PRO A 40 -12.41 12.81 1.89
N HIS A 41 -12.94 12.90 3.11
CA HIS A 41 -12.79 14.09 3.94
C HIS A 41 -11.39 14.11 4.55
N LEU A 42 -10.59 15.10 4.15
CA LEU A 42 -9.24 15.29 4.67
C LEU A 42 -9.29 16.07 5.99
N SER A 43 -8.56 15.59 6.99
CA SER A 43 -8.27 16.35 8.21
C SER A 43 -7.39 17.56 7.90
N PRO A 44 -7.39 18.60 8.75
CA PRO A 44 -6.51 19.76 8.58
C PRO A 44 -5.03 19.39 8.45
N ASN A 45 -4.56 18.40 9.21
CA ASN A 45 -3.18 17.90 9.11
C ASN A 45 -2.88 17.30 7.73
N GLN A 46 -3.80 16.50 7.18
CA GLN A 46 -3.62 15.91 5.85
C GLN A 46 -3.61 16.98 4.75
N ILE A 47 -4.45 18.01 4.86
CA ILE A 47 -4.46 19.15 3.93
C ILE A 47 -3.10 19.86 3.99
N GLN A 48 -2.63 20.20 5.19
CA GLN A 48 -1.34 20.86 5.38
C GLN A 48 -0.18 20.04 4.79
N ARG A 49 -0.15 18.72 5.04
CA ARG A 49 0.89 17.84 4.49
C ARG A 49 0.88 17.79 2.95
N ILE A 50 -0.29 17.85 2.33
CA ILE A 50 -0.42 17.88 0.87
C ILE A 50 0.10 19.22 0.34
N GLU A 51 -0.20 20.34 0.99
CA GLU A 51 0.30 21.66 0.61
C GLU A 51 1.82 21.73 0.72
N GLU A 52 2.39 21.25 1.83
CA GLU A 52 3.84 21.17 2.05
C GLU A 52 4.53 20.30 0.99
N SER A 53 3.98 19.11 0.72
CA SER A 53 4.52 18.20 -0.31
C SER A 53 4.45 18.82 -1.70
N THR A 54 3.35 19.53 -2.01
CA THR A 54 3.18 20.22 -3.29
C THR A 54 4.23 21.33 -3.46
N GLN A 55 4.52 22.07 -2.39
CA GLN A 55 5.54 23.11 -2.40
C GLN A 55 6.95 22.51 -2.58
N GLN A 56 7.26 21.43 -1.86
CA GLN A 56 8.54 20.71 -2.00
C GLN A 56 8.77 20.22 -3.43
N ILE A 57 7.75 19.62 -4.06
CA ILE A 57 7.84 19.17 -5.46
C ILE A 57 8.12 20.36 -6.40
N ARG A 58 7.45 21.50 -6.22
CA ARG A 58 7.69 22.72 -7.03
C ARG A 58 9.11 23.25 -6.88
N GLU A 59 9.68 23.13 -5.69
CA GLU A 59 11.04 23.57 -5.37
C GLU A 59 12.11 22.55 -5.81
N GLY A 60 11.72 21.43 -6.40
CA GLY A 60 12.62 20.35 -6.80
C GLY A 60 13.10 19.50 -5.62
N LEU A 61 12.49 19.66 -4.44
CA LEU A 61 12.74 18.89 -3.22
C LEU A 61 11.88 17.62 -3.23
N TYR A 62 12.03 16.80 -4.26
CA TYR A 62 11.38 15.50 -4.35
C TYR A 62 12.43 14.41 -4.51
N VAL A 63 12.04 13.20 -4.14
CA VAL A 63 12.87 12.01 -4.28
C VAL A 63 12.28 11.21 -5.42
N THR A 64 13.12 10.84 -6.39
CA THR A 64 12.73 9.88 -7.43
C THR A 64 12.53 8.49 -6.80
N ASN A 65 11.82 7.61 -7.52
CA ASN A 65 11.63 6.24 -7.04
C ASN A 65 12.99 5.53 -6.85
N GLU A 66 13.94 5.77 -7.75
CA GLU A 66 15.29 5.19 -7.70
C GLU A 66 16.07 5.65 -6.45
N GLU A 67 15.96 6.94 -6.11
CA GLU A 67 16.57 7.49 -4.89
C GLU A 67 15.86 7.01 -3.62
N ALA A 68 14.54 6.83 -3.66
CA ALA A 68 13.78 6.28 -2.54
C ALA A 68 14.15 4.81 -2.28
N ASP A 69 14.28 4.00 -3.34
CA ASP A 69 14.69 2.61 -3.26
C ASP A 69 16.11 2.50 -2.67
N ALA A 70 17.04 3.37 -3.09
CA ALA A 70 18.39 3.41 -2.54
C ALA A 70 18.42 3.74 -1.03
N LEU A 71 17.57 4.68 -0.57
CA LEU A 71 17.44 5.02 0.86
C LEU A 71 16.85 3.87 1.67
N VAL A 72 15.90 3.13 1.10
CA VAL A 72 15.32 1.94 1.74
C VAL A 72 16.36 0.83 1.84
N ASP A 73 17.13 0.60 0.77
CA ASP A 73 18.22 -0.38 0.76
C ASP A 73 19.32 -0.03 1.76
N GLU A 74 19.69 1.24 1.91
CA GLU A 74 20.63 1.70 2.93
C GLU A 74 20.11 1.46 4.35
N TRP A 75 18.82 1.72 4.59
CA TRP A 75 18.20 1.51 5.89
C TRP A 75 18.08 0.02 6.28
N LEU A 76 17.81 -0.85 5.30
CA LEU A 76 17.65 -2.29 5.52
C LEU A 76 18.98 -3.05 5.65
N ASN A 77 20.05 -2.54 5.04
CA ASN A 77 21.38 -3.17 5.04
C ASN A 77 22.38 -2.51 6.00
N GLY A 78 21.95 -1.51 6.78
CA GLY A 78 22.73 -0.80 7.80
C GLY A 78 22.76 -1.45 9.18
#